data_AF-A0A507DGH4-F1
#
_entry.id   AF-A0A507DGH4-F1
#
_cell.length_a   1.000
_cell.length_b   1.000
_cell.length_c   1.000
_cell.angle_alpha   90.00
_cell.angle_beta   90.00
_cell.angle_gamma   90.00
#
_symmetry.space_group_name_H-M   'P 1'
#
loop_
_entity.id
_entity.type
_entity.pdbx_description
1 polymer ?
#
loop_
_entity_poly.entity_id
_entity_poly.type
_entity_poly.pdbx_seq_one_letter_code
_entity_poly.pdbx_strand_id
1 'polypeptide(L)'
;MWRKILSLLAVVSISLTIVNGHETVQGIISSNPILPNISTLGPATRITLNQAQYSTYLQEDGSFSLENIPPGTYILTIDNLYYTFDRIRLDVAADSIHATLSNLGTSWKQMGPPVPYPLVLQARSRIEYFDKREGFNIWGFFANPMMLMSGATLLMIFVLPKIMGSLDPDMMKEIQGQPQPQMPQLPDISSSLANMITGAGRGGGSSPKKGGTSSSAK
;
A
#
# COMPACT_ATOMS: atom_id res chain seq x y z
N MET A 1 -2.43 -28.98 -67.55
CA MET A 1 -2.28 -27.54 -67.23
C MET A 1 -3.37 -27.00 -66.31
N TRP A 2 -4.65 -27.31 -66.53
CA TRP A 2 -5.79 -26.81 -65.74
C TRP A 2 -5.70 -26.98 -64.21
N ARG A 3 -5.22 -28.13 -63.73
CA ARG A 3 -5.08 -28.43 -62.29
C ARG A 3 -4.07 -27.53 -61.57
N LYS A 4 -3.01 -27.06 -62.27
CA LYS A 4 -2.00 -26.14 -61.70
C LYS A 4 -2.50 -24.69 -61.64
N ILE A 5 -3.39 -24.32 -62.55
CA ILE A 5 -4.03 -22.99 -62.58
C ILE A 5 -5.07 -22.88 -61.46
N LEU A 6 -5.85 -23.95 -61.23
CA LEU A 6 -6.78 -24.03 -60.09
C LEU A 6 -6.06 -24.01 -58.73
N SER A 7 -4.92 -24.68 -58.59
CA SER A 7 -4.14 -24.61 -57.34
C SER A 7 -3.52 -23.23 -57.13
N LEU A 8 -3.05 -22.56 -58.20
CA LEU A 8 -2.54 -21.19 -58.11
C LEU A 8 -3.64 -20.19 -57.75
N LEU A 9 -4.84 -20.30 -58.34
CA LEU A 9 -5.99 -19.47 -57.98
C LEU A 9 -6.44 -19.70 -56.54
N ALA A 10 -6.45 -20.95 -56.06
CA ALA A 10 -6.77 -21.27 -54.67
C ALA A 10 -5.74 -20.69 -53.68
N VAL A 11 -4.45 -20.76 -54.00
CA VAL A 11 -3.39 -20.17 -53.16
C VAL A 11 -3.50 -18.64 -53.15
N VAL A 12 -3.76 -18.01 -54.31
CA VAL A 12 -3.95 -16.55 -54.41
C VAL A 12 -5.18 -16.07 -53.64
N SER A 13 -6.29 -16.84 -53.66
CA SER A 13 -7.51 -16.51 -52.91
C SER A 13 -7.37 -16.76 -51.40
N ILE A 14 -6.59 -17.76 -50.97
CA ILE A 14 -6.26 -17.97 -49.55
C ILE A 14 -5.32 -16.87 -49.00
N SER A 15 -4.41 -16.34 -49.83
CA SER A 15 -3.56 -15.21 -49.43
C SER A 15 -4.29 -13.86 -49.39
N LEU A 16 -5.46 -13.73 -50.03
CA LEU A 16 -6.22 -12.47 -50.08
C LEU A 16 -7.21 -12.30 -48.91
N THR A 17 -7.46 -13.34 -48.11
CA THR A 17 -8.46 -13.30 -47.03
C THR A 17 -7.91 -12.95 -45.64
N ILE A 18 -6.67 -12.46 -45.52
CA ILE A 18 -6.15 -11.96 -44.25
C ILE A 18 -6.00 -10.44 -44.34
N VAL A 19 -7.12 -9.74 -44.56
CA VAL A 19 -7.25 -8.36 -44.10
C VAL A 19 -7.65 -8.47 -42.64
N ASN A 20 -6.68 -8.74 -41.77
CA ASN A 20 -6.92 -8.55 -40.35
C ASN A 20 -7.18 -7.05 -40.17
N GLY A 21 -8.36 -6.68 -39.67
CA GLY A 21 -8.69 -5.30 -39.32
C GLY A 21 -7.75 -4.84 -38.21
N HIS A 22 -6.62 -4.29 -38.60
CA HIS A 22 -5.61 -3.81 -37.67
C HIS A 22 -5.94 -2.38 -37.32
N GLU A 23 -6.35 -2.16 -36.08
CA GLU A 23 -6.71 -0.84 -35.59
C GLU A 23 -5.51 -0.20 -34.86
N THR A 24 -5.49 1.12 -34.83
CA THR A 24 -4.47 1.88 -34.10
C THR A 24 -5.09 2.41 -32.82
N VAL A 25 -4.58 1.96 -31.68
CA VAL A 25 -5.01 2.45 -30.37
C VAL A 25 -4.22 3.71 -30.05
N GLN A 26 -4.93 4.82 -29.85
CA GLN A 26 -4.33 6.12 -29.58
C GLN A 26 -4.85 6.73 -28.27
N GLY A 27 -3.99 7.49 -27.62
CA GLY A 27 -4.35 8.21 -26.41
C GLY A 27 -3.35 9.29 -26.03
N ILE A 28 -3.74 10.07 -25.03
CA ILE A 28 -2.94 11.12 -24.44
C ILE A 28 -3.04 11.05 -22.91
N ILE A 29 -1.91 11.28 -22.25
CA ILE A 29 -1.84 11.46 -20.80
C ILE A 29 -2.01 12.95 -20.52
N SER A 30 -3.11 13.31 -19.87
CA SER A 30 -3.43 14.68 -19.48
C SER A 30 -2.84 15.03 -18.10
N SER A 31 -2.47 16.30 -17.94
CA SER A 31 -2.03 16.85 -16.66
C SER A 31 -3.18 16.92 -15.65
N ASN A 32 -2.87 16.68 -14.39
CA ASN A 32 -3.81 16.84 -13.27
C ASN A 32 -3.05 17.34 -12.01
N PRO A 33 -3.73 17.64 -10.88
CA PRO A 33 -3.03 18.14 -9.68
C PRO A 33 -1.93 17.21 -9.16
N ILE A 34 -1.97 15.92 -9.51
CA ILE A 34 -0.99 14.90 -9.12
C ILE A 34 0.21 14.92 -10.08
N LEU A 35 -0.06 15.03 -11.38
CA LEU A 35 0.90 15.17 -12.48
C LEU A 35 0.79 16.57 -13.08
N PRO A 36 1.45 17.58 -12.47
CA PRO A 36 1.36 18.96 -12.96
C PRO A 36 2.07 19.16 -14.30
N ASN A 37 3.09 18.35 -14.59
CA ASN A 37 3.86 18.46 -15.83
C ASN A 37 4.14 17.08 -16.42
N ILE A 38 3.80 16.90 -17.70
CA ILE A 38 3.92 15.63 -18.43
C ILE A 38 5.38 15.17 -18.55
N SER A 39 6.32 16.11 -18.67
CA SER A 39 7.76 15.82 -18.77
C SER A 39 8.32 15.06 -17.56
N THR A 40 7.63 15.10 -16.42
CA THR A 40 8.04 14.37 -15.21
C THR A 40 7.85 12.86 -15.31
N LEU A 41 7.03 12.38 -16.25
CA LEU A 41 6.87 10.95 -16.52
C LEU A 41 8.18 10.36 -17.06
N GLY A 42 8.96 11.15 -17.80
CA GLY A 42 10.20 10.73 -18.42
C GLY A 42 10.00 9.73 -19.57
N PRO A 43 11.04 9.55 -20.41
CA PRO A 43 10.97 8.73 -21.62
C PRO A 43 10.89 7.22 -21.34
N ALA A 44 11.17 6.80 -20.09
CA ALA A 44 11.08 5.41 -19.68
C ALA A 44 9.65 4.92 -19.46
N THR A 45 8.66 5.81 -19.55
CA THR A 45 7.24 5.45 -19.42
C THR A 45 6.83 4.56 -20.58
N ARG A 46 6.41 3.34 -20.25
CA ARG A 46 6.01 2.34 -21.23
C ARG A 46 4.52 2.13 -21.17
N ILE A 47 3.86 2.18 -22.32
CA ILE A 47 2.46 1.81 -22.46
C ILE A 47 2.45 0.39 -23.01
N THR A 48 1.79 -0.51 -22.30
CA THR A 48 1.75 -1.93 -22.61
C THR A 48 0.32 -2.40 -22.79
N LEU A 49 0.12 -3.28 -23.76
CA LEU A 49 -1.15 -3.91 -24.06
C LEU A 49 -1.00 -5.42 -23.86
N ASN A 50 -1.89 -6.01 -23.06
CA ASN A 50 -1.90 -7.44 -22.74
C ASN A 50 -0.53 -7.97 -22.26
N GLN A 51 -0.06 -7.44 -21.12
CA GLN A 51 1.20 -7.84 -20.50
C GLN A 51 2.42 -7.69 -21.43
N ALA A 52 2.51 -6.55 -22.12
CA ALA A 52 3.59 -6.20 -23.05
C ALA A 52 3.67 -7.05 -24.33
N GLN A 53 2.58 -7.72 -24.73
CA GLN A 53 2.46 -8.32 -26.07
C GLN A 53 2.59 -7.24 -27.16
N TYR A 54 1.95 -6.09 -26.93
CA TYR A 54 2.19 -4.87 -27.71
C TYR A 54 2.66 -3.81 -26.73
N SER A 55 3.60 -2.98 -27.17
CA SER A 55 4.13 -1.92 -26.32
C SER A 55 4.61 -0.76 -27.14
N THR A 56 4.44 0.44 -26.59
CA THR A 56 4.98 1.68 -27.13
C THR A 56 5.54 2.52 -25.98
N TYR A 57 6.26 3.58 -26.32
CA TYR A 57 6.76 4.56 -25.37
C TYR A 57 5.94 5.84 -25.45
N LEU A 58 5.93 6.59 -24.36
CA LEU A 58 5.26 7.88 -24.31
C LEU A 58 6.04 8.92 -25.13
N GLN A 59 5.34 9.75 -25.90
CA GLN A 59 5.92 10.87 -26.63
C GLN A 59 6.03 12.13 -25.75
N GLU A 60 6.81 13.12 -26.16
CA GLU A 60 7.08 14.34 -25.36
C GLU A 60 5.82 15.16 -25.05
N ASP A 61 4.84 15.12 -25.94
CA ASP A 61 3.53 15.79 -25.77
C ASP A 61 2.57 15.00 -24.87
N GLY A 62 2.98 13.82 -24.38
CA GLY A 62 2.15 12.92 -23.59
C GLY A 62 1.24 12.03 -24.42
N SER A 63 1.34 12.05 -25.75
CA SER A 63 0.60 11.15 -26.63
C SER A 63 1.28 9.79 -26.74
N PHE A 64 0.50 8.79 -27.13
CA PHE A 64 1.00 7.47 -27.49
C PHE A 64 0.11 6.83 -28.56
N SER A 65 0.73 6.02 -29.41
CA SER A 65 0.05 5.21 -30.42
C SER A 65 0.58 3.78 -30.42
N LEU A 66 -0.32 2.82 -30.48
CA LEU A 66 -0.05 1.40 -30.67
C LEU A 66 -0.68 1.00 -32.00
N GLU A 67 0.18 0.77 -33.00
CA GLU A 67 -0.25 0.39 -34.34
C GLU A 67 -0.39 -1.13 -34.45
N ASN A 68 -1.11 -1.57 -35.49
CA ASN A 68 -1.16 -2.97 -35.89
C ASN A 68 -1.78 -3.90 -34.83
N ILE A 69 -2.83 -3.44 -34.16
CA ILE A 69 -3.54 -4.21 -33.13
C ILE A 69 -4.70 -4.99 -33.78
N PRO A 70 -4.69 -6.33 -33.75
CA PRO A 70 -5.79 -7.11 -34.29
C PRO A 70 -7.05 -6.98 -33.43
N PRO A 71 -8.24 -7.32 -33.96
CA PRO A 71 -9.48 -7.24 -33.19
C PRO A 71 -9.46 -8.23 -32.02
N GLY A 72 -9.85 -7.77 -30.85
CA GLY A 72 -9.79 -8.55 -29.62
C GLY A 72 -9.99 -7.69 -28.38
N THR A 73 -10.08 -8.35 -27.23
CA THR A 73 -10.10 -7.67 -25.94
C THR A 73 -8.71 -7.66 -25.33
N TYR A 74 -8.28 -6.48 -24.90
CA TYR A 74 -6.98 -6.25 -24.32
C TYR A 74 -7.07 -5.46 -23.02
N ILE A 75 -5.98 -5.49 -22.25
CA ILE A 75 -5.81 -4.62 -21.08
C ILE A 75 -4.63 -3.70 -21.36
N LEU A 76 -4.89 -2.41 -21.35
CA LEU A 76 -3.90 -1.35 -21.42
C LEU A 76 -3.43 -0.99 -20.01
N THR A 77 -2.11 -0.97 -19.85
CA THR A 77 -1.38 -0.61 -18.64
C THR A 77 -0.31 0.42 -18.97
N ILE A 78 -0.11 1.38 -18.07
CA ILE A 78 1.00 2.32 -18.16
C ILE A 78 1.97 1.98 -17.03
N ASP A 79 3.18 1.62 -17.41
CA ASP A 79 4.27 1.31 -16.51
C ASP A 79 5.15 2.54 -16.36
N ASN A 80 5.12 3.15 -15.18
CA ASN A 80 5.93 4.29 -14.81
C ASN A 80 6.51 4.09 -13.41
N LEU A 81 7.69 4.68 -13.15
CA LEU A 81 8.37 4.56 -11.87
C LEU A 81 7.73 5.48 -10.81
N TYR A 82 7.32 6.69 -11.16
CA TYR A 82 6.90 7.69 -10.18
C TYR A 82 5.39 7.81 -10.00
N TYR A 83 4.62 7.38 -10.99
CA TYR A 83 3.17 7.56 -11.03
C TYR A 83 2.46 6.25 -11.34
N THR A 84 1.29 6.07 -10.74
CA THR A 84 0.39 4.96 -11.08
C THR A 84 -0.80 5.45 -11.89
N PHE A 85 -1.28 4.60 -12.79
CA PHE A 85 -2.39 4.88 -13.69
C PHE A 85 -3.46 3.80 -13.57
N ASP A 86 -4.68 4.13 -13.94
CA ASP A 86 -5.75 3.14 -14.02
C ASP A 86 -5.55 2.20 -15.21
N ARG A 87 -5.98 0.95 -15.03
CA ARG A 87 -5.96 -0.06 -16.10
C ARG A 87 -7.22 0.06 -16.93
N ILE A 88 -7.06 -0.02 -18.24
CA ILE A 88 -8.18 0.13 -19.16
C ILE A 88 -8.34 -1.15 -19.94
N ARG A 89 -9.55 -1.69 -19.91
CA ARG A 89 -9.94 -2.74 -20.84
C ARG A 89 -10.33 -2.08 -22.16
N LEU A 90 -9.71 -2.56 -23.23
CA LEU A 90 -9.99 -2.15 -24.59
C LEU A 90 -10.62 -3.32 -25.33
N ASP A 91 -11.84 -3.14 -25.81
CA ASP A 91 -12.49 -4.05 -26.74
C ASP A 91 -12.32 -3.44 -28.15
N VAL A 92 -11.40 -3.99 -28.93
CA VAL A 92 -11.03 -3.54 -30.29
C VAL A 92 -11.82 -4.37 -31.30
N ALA A 93 -12.71 -3.72 -32.05
CA ALA A 93 -13.44 -4.33 -33.16
C ALA A 93 -12.73 -3.98 -34.50
N ALA A 94 -13.34 -4.31 -35.64
CA ALA A 94 -12.78 -3.91 -36.93
C ALA A 94 -12.90 -2.40 -37.20
N ASP A 95 -13.95 -1.77 -36.66
CA ASP A 95 -14.33 -0.38 -36.96
C ASP A 95 -14.50 0.50 -35.70
N SER A 96 -14.31 -0.04 -34.50
CA SER A 96 -14.55 0.72 -33.26
C SER A 96 -13.77 0.18 -32.07
N ILE A 97 -13.28 1.10 -31.25
CA ILE A 97 -12.62 0.80 -29.97
C ILE A 97 -13.53 1.24 -28.83
N HIS A 98 -13.87 0.29 -27.97
CA HIS A 98 -14.58 0.56 -26.72
C HIS A 98 -13.61 0.46 -25.57
N ALA A 99 -13.50 1.54 -24.79
CA ALA A 99 -12.63 1.60 -23.62
C ALA A 99 -13.46 1.61 -22.34
N THR A 100 -13.09 0.76 -21.38
CA THR A 100 -13.74 0.69 -20.07
C THR A 100 -12.69 0.61 -18.98
N LEU A 101 -12.97 1.24 -17.84
CA LEU A 101 -12.08 1.13 -16.67
C LEU A 101 -12.10 -0.31 -16.14
N SER A 102 -10.93 -0.87 -15.85
CA SER A 102 -10.79 -2.21 -15.28
C SER A 102 -10.22 -2.12 -13.87
N ASN A 103 -11.01 -2.56 -12.89
CA ASN A 103 -10.57 -2.67 -11.50
C ASN A 103 -10.02 -4.06 -11.22
N LEU A 104 -9.04 -4.13 -10.32
CA LEU A 104 -8.52 -5.40 -9.83
C LEU A 104 -9.61 -6.14 -9.03
N GLY A 105 -9.74 -7.44 -9.28
CA GLY A 105 -10.66 -8.31 -8.55
C GLY A 105 -12.10 -8.35 -9.06
N THR A 106 -12.45 -7.59 -10.12
CA THR A 106 -13.77 -7.70 -10.75
C THR A 106 -13.80 -8.82 -11.80
N SER A 107 -14.94 -9.50 -11.93
CA SER A 107 -15.13 -10.52 -12.97
C SER A 107 -15.06 -9.90 -14.37
N TRP A 108 -14.54 -10.66 -15.34
CA TRP A 108 -14.45 -10.23 -16.75
C TRP A 108 -15.80 -9.88 -17.39
N LYS A 109 -16.91 -10.39 -16.83
CA LYS A 109 -18.27 -10.08 -17.29
C LYS A 109 -18.75 -8.71 -16.82
N GLN A 110 -18.18 -8.19 -15.73
CA GLN A 110 -18.56 -6.90 -15.17
C GLN A 110 -17.67 -5.81 -15.77
N MET A 111 -18.26 -4.97 -16.60
CA MET A 111 -17.58 -3.81 -17.18
C MET A 111 -17.60 -2.64 -16.19
N GLY A 112 -16.49 -1.92 -16.11
CA GLY A 112 -16.44 -0.66 -15.36
C GLY A 112 -17.03 0.50 -16.17
N PRO A 113 -16.92 1.74 -15.65
CA PRO A 113 -17.35 2.93 -16.36
C PRO A 113 -16.70 3.04 -17.74
N PRO A 114 -17.46 3.44 -18.78
CA PRO A 114 -16.89 3.68 -20.10
C PRO A 114 -15.95 4.88 -20.07
N VAL A 115 -14.86 4.78 -20.82
CA VAL A 115 -13.86 5.83 -21.00
C VAL A 115 -13.99 6.33 -22.44
N PRO A 116 -14.02 7.65 -22.68
CA PRO A 116 -14.11 8.18 -24.04
C PRO A 116 -12.87 7.80 -24.86
N TYR A 117 -13.06 7.66 -26.18
CA TYR A 117 -12.01 7.44 -27.16
C TYR A 117 -11.91 8.64 -28.11
N PRO A 118 -10.72 9.15 -28.48
CA PRO A 118 -9.37 8.71 -28.08
C PRO A 118 -9.12 8.78 -26.58
N LEU A 119 -8.23 7.91 -26.07
CA LEU A 119 -8.06 7.73 -24.62
C LEU A 119 -7.45 8.99 -23.99
N VAL A 120 -8.07 9.50 -22.92
CA VAL A 120 -7.49 10.57 -22.10
C VAL A 120 -7.23 10.03 -20.70
N LEU A 121 -5.95 9.84 -20.39
CA LEU A 121 -5.50 9.17 -19.17
C LEU A 121 -4.97 10.19 -18.17
N GLN A 122 -5.12 9.88 -16.89
CA GLN A 122 -4.67 10.74 -15.79
C GLN A 122 -3.91 9.93 -14.76
N ALA A 123 -2.88 10.53 -14.17
CA ALA A 123 -2.15 9.91 -13.08
C ALA A 123 -3.04 9.81 -11.84
N ARG A 124 -3.17 8.61 -11.26
CA ARG A 124 -4.04 8.36 -10.10
C ARG A 124 -3.38 8.73 -8.79
N SER A 125 -2.09 8.42 -8.64
CA SER A 125 -1.29 8.76 -7.47
C SER A 125 0.19 8.74 -7.80
N ARG A 126 0.98 9.40 -6.95
CA ARG A 126 2.44 9.33 -6.96
C ARG A 126 2.89 8.16 -6.08
N ILE A 127 3.84 7.39 -6.57
CA ILE A 127 4.43 6.28 -5.82
C ILE A 127 5.49 6.86 -4.87
N GLU A 128 5.28 6.67 -3.57
CA GLU A 128 6.24 7.01 -2.53
C GLU A 128 7.01 5.75 -2.15
N TYR A 129 8.22 5.59 -2.67
CA TYR A 129 9.08 4.44 -2.34
C TYR A 129 9.76 4.55 -0.98
N PHE A 130 9.75 5.74 -0.38
CA PHE A 130 10.47 6.02 0.84
C PHE A 130 9.51 6.57 1.88
N ASP A 131 9.43 5.86 3.00
CA ASP A 131 8.78 6.40 4.19
C ASP A 131 9.65 7.49 4.81
N LYS A 132 9.01 8.58 5.23
CA LYS A 132 9.70 9.63 5.98
C LYS A 132 10.09 9.06 7.34
N ARG A 133 11.32 9.31 7.77
CA ARG A 133 11.75 8.96 9.14
C ARG A 133 10.85 9.67 10.13
N GLU A 134 10.23 8.92 11.04
CA GLU A 134 9.52 9.49 12.17
C GLU A 134 10.49 10.35 12.97
N GLY A 135 10.28 11.67 12.95
CA GLY A 135 11.09 12.62 13.71
C GLY A 135 10.78 12.57 15.20
N PHE A 136 11.54 13.33 15.99
CA PHE A 136 11.24 13.50 17.41
C PHE A 136 9.91 14.25 17.58
N ASN A 137 8.83 13.52 17.85
CA ASN A 137 7.53 14.10 18.13
C ASN A 137 7.47 14.53 19.60
N ILE A 138 7.83 15.78 19.89
CA ILE A 138 7.81 16.34 21.26
C ILE A 138 6.43 16.19 21.89
N TRP A 139 5.35 16.47 21.14
CA TRP A 139 3.98 16.31 21.61
C TRP A 139 3.63 14.85 21.87
N GLY A 140 4.03 13.94 20.97
CA GLY A 140 3.86 12.49 21.15
C GLY A 140 4.70 11.93 22.30
N PHE A 141 5.84 12.55 22.61
CA PHE A 141 6.69 12.19 23.73
C PHE A 141 6.05 12.58 25.07
N PHE A 142 5.46 13.77 25.19
CA PHE A 142 4.69 14.13 26.40
C PHE A 142 3.38 13.35 26.52
N ALA A 143 2.74 12.98 25.42
CA ALA A 143 1.58 12.09 25.41
C ALA A 143 1.94 10.62 25.66
N ASN A 144 3.23 10.28 25.78
CA ASN A 144 3.66 8.91 26.05
C ASN A 144 3.36 8.56 27.52
N PRO A 145 2.65 7.44 27.80
CA PRO A 145 2.30 7.02 29.15
C PRO A 145 3.52 6.90 30.07
N MET A 146 4.69 6.55 29.55
CA MET A 146 5.91 6.46 30.36
C MET A 146 6.38 7.82 30.87
N MET A 147 6.32 8.86 30.03
CA MET A 147 6.70 10.23 30.42
C MET A 147 5.67 10.84 31.37
N LEU A 148 4.37 10.64 31.14
CA LEU A 148 3.32 11.10 32.06
C LEU A 148 3.45 10.47 33.44
N MET A 149 3.71 9.16 33.51
CA MET A 149 3.93 8.48 34.79
C MET A 149 5.17 9.03 35.49
N SER A 150 6.28 9.23 34.77
CA SER A 150 7.49 9.84 35.36
C SER A 150 7.23 11.25 35.90
N GLY A 151 6.47 12.08 35.17
CA GLY A 151 6.09 13.43 35.60
C GLY A 151 5.15 13.42 36.79
N ALA A 152 4.17 12.52 36.81
CA ALA A 152 3.24 12.35 37.92
C ALA A 152 3.95 11.90 39.21
N THR A 153 4.91 10.98 39.10
CA THR A 153 5.74 10.55 40.23
C THR A 153 6.59 11.71 40.78
N LEU A 154 7.24 12.48 39.90
CA LEU A 154 8.02 13.66 40.31
C LEU A 154 7.12 14.69 41.01
N LEU A 155 5.93 14.95 40.48
CA LEU A 155 4.96 15.86 41.11
C LEU A 155 4.53 15.36 42.49
N MET A 156 4.28 14.06 42.66
CA MET A 156 3.98 13.46 43.96
C MET A 156 5.08 13.72 44.98
N ILE A 157 6.35 13.57 44.60
CA ILE A 157 7.49 13.80 45.49
C ILE A 157 7.53 15.25 46.00
N PHE A 158 7.08 16.23 45.22
CA PHE A 158 7.01 17.63 45.65
C PHE A 158 5.74 17.96 46.45
N VAL A 159 4.61 17.33 46.13
CA VAL A 159 3.32 17.63 46.76
C VAL A 159 3.15 16.93 48.11
N LEU A 160 3.61 15.68 48.25
CA LEU A 160 3.55 14.93 49.50
C LEU A 160 4.16 15.66 50.72
N PRO A 161 5.38 16.21 50.67
CA PRO A 161 5.96 16.91 51.82
C PRO A 161 5.21 18.21 52.16
N LYS A 162 4.64 18.89 51.16
CA LYS A 162 3.81 20.08 51.35
C LYS A 162 2.50 19.76 52.06
N ILE A 163 1.84 18.67 51.67
CA ILE A 163 0.61 18.20 52.33
C ILE A 163 0.94 17.75 53.75
N MET A 164 1.96 16.92 53.95
CA MET A 164 2.34 16.45 55.29
C MET A 164 2.76 17.58 56.24
N GLY A 165 3.40 18.62 55.71
CA GLY A 165 3.75 19.81 56.48
C GLY A 165 2.58 20.76 56.80
N SER A 166 1.42 20.60 56.15
CA SER A 166 0.22 21.42 56.37
C SER A 166 -0.94 20.65 57.01
N LEU A 167 -0.71 19.42 57.50
CA LEU A 167 -1.71 18.61 58.18
C LEU A 167 -1.72 18.88 59.68
N ASP A 168 -2.92 18.99 60.28
CA ASP A 168 -3.10 19.14 61.72
C ASP A 168 -2.73 17.85 62.49
N PRO A 169 -2.27 17.94 63.75
CA PRO A 169 -1.78 16.81 64.54
C PRO A 169 -2.81 15.69 64.80
N ASP A 170 -4.12 15.99 64.70
CA ASP A 170 -5.18 14.99 64.83
C ASP A 170 -5.37 14.15 63.56
N MET A 171 -5.19 14.73 62.36
CA MET A 171 -5.18 13.96 61.10
C MET A 171 -3.91 13.09 60.98
N MET A 172 -2.77 13.55 61.49
CA MET A 172 -1.57 12.72 61.57
C MET A 172 -1.75 11.49 62.44
N LYS A 173 -2.48 11.61 63.56
CA LYS A 173 -2.84 10.47 64.43
C LYS A 173 -3.85 9.53 63.78
N GLU A 174 -4.74 10.02 62.92
CA GLU A 174 -5.67 9.17 62.17
C GLU A 174 -4.97 8.44 61.01
N ILE A 175 -3.96 9.06 60.37
CA ILE A 175 -3.11 8.45 59.33
C ILE A 175 -2.08 7.47 59.92
N GLN A 176 -1.58 7.73 61.12
CA GLN A 176 -0.68 6.84 61.86
C GLN A 176 -1.43 5.78 62.68
N GLY A 177 -2.72 6.01 62.97
CA GLY A 177 -3.61 5.16 63.78
C GLY A 177 -4.58 4.29 62.98
N GLN A 178 -4.90 4.64 61.74
CA GLN A 178 -4.96 3.61 60.71
C GLN A 178 -3.58 2.96 60.69
N PRO A 179 -3.42 1.63 60.52
CA PRO A 179 -2.11 1.12 60.19
C PRO A 179 -1.64 2.06 59.09
N GLN A 180 -0.43 2.66 59.24
CA GLN A 180 0.24 3.24 58.09
C GLN A 180 -0.14 2.32 56.95
N PRO A 181 -0.61 2.79 55.76
CA PRO A 181 -0.56 1.89 54.64
C PRO A 181 0.89 1.44 54.72
N GLN A 182 1.10 0.18 55.16
CA GLN A 182 2.43 -0.31 55.43
C GLN A 182 3.09 0.11 54.16
N MET A 183 4.16 0.92 54.18
CA MET A 183 4.95 1.01 52.95
C MET A 183 5.13 -0.47 52.62
N PRO A 184 4.45 -1.04 51.59
CA PRO A 184 4.13 -2.46 51.65
C PRO A 184 5.39 -3.16 51.21
N GLN A 185 6.43 -3.16 52.05
CA GLN A 185 7.80 -3.21 51.62
C GLN A 185 7.99 -2.54 50.25
N LEU A 186 7.51 -1.29 50.04
CA LEU A 186 7.40 -0.61 48.72
C LEU A 186 7.60 -1.62 47.58
N PRO A 187 6.64 -2.47 47.15
CA PRO A 187 6.94 -3.69 46.41
C PRO A 187 7.91 -3.37 45.28
N ASP A 188 9.17 -3.74 45.54
CA ASP A 188 10.37 -2.95 45.22
C ASP A 188 10.09 -2.04 44.01
N ILE A 189 9.57 -0.81 44.25
CA ILE A 189 9.04 0.04 43.16
C ILE A 189 10.20 0.37 42.22
N SER A 190 11.40 0.45 42.77
CA SER A 190 12.68 0.39 42.05
C SER A 190 12.76 -0.80 41.10
N SER A 191 12.41 -2.03 41.51
CA SER A 191 12.46 -3.27 40.73
C SER A 191 11.32 -3.41 39.72
N SER A 192 10.10 -2.97 40.05
CA SER A 192 8.94 -3.03 39.14
C SER A 192 9.02 -1.93 38.08
N LEU A 193 9.49 -0.74 38.47
CA LEU A 193 9.86 0.34 37.55
C LEU A 193 11.14 -0.01 36.77
N ALA A 194 12.13 -0.68 37.38
CA ALA A 194 13.31 -1.19 36.66
C ALA A 194 12.94 -2.32 35.69
N ASN A 195 12.03 -3.23 36.01
CA ASN A 195 11.57 -4.27 35.08
C ASN A 195 10.75 -3.67 33.92
N MET A 196 10.10 -2.53 34.14
CA MET A 196 9.39 -1.76 33.12
C MET A 196 10.32 -0.88 32.27
N ILE A 197 11.43 -0.36 32.84
CA ILE A 197 12.44 0.48 32.18
C ILE A 197 13.51 -0.35 31.45
N THR A 198 13.87 -1.52 31.98
CA THR A 198 14.85 -2.45 31.37
C THR A 198 14.21 -3.42 30.38
N GLY A 199 12.89 -3.38 30.21
CA GLY A 199 12.17 -4.17 29.20
C GLY A 199 11.98 -5.64 29.55
N ALA A 200 12.10 -6.04 30.83
CA ALA A 200 11.96 -7.43 31.27
C ALA A 200 10.50 -7.86 31.56
N GLY A 201 9.53 -7.26 30.87
CA GLY A 201 8.10 -7.44 31.11
C GLY A 201 7.24 -7.73 29.88
N ARG A 202 7.83 -8.18 28.76
CA ARG A 202 7.09 -8.72 27.60
C ARG A 202 7.70 -10.06 27.18
N GLY A 203 7.15 -11.13 27.74
CA GLY A 203 7.50 -12.50 27.40
C GLY A 203 6.35 -13.46 27.66
N GLY A 204 5.14 -13.09 27.25
CA GLY A 204 4.00 -14.01 27.23
C GLY A 204 4.04 -14.88 25.99
N GLY A 205 4.36 -16.17 26.18
CA GLY A 205 3.79 -17.26 25.39
C GLY A 205 4.72 -18.01 24.43
N SER A 206 5.30 -19.11 24.90
CA SER A 206 5.24 -20.42 24.21
C SER A 206 5.94 -21.50 25.05
N SER A 207 5.16 -22.42 25.61
CA SER A 207 5.65 -23.69 26.14
C SER A 207 6.26 -24.55 25.03
N PRO A 208 7.46 -25.14 25.20
CA PRO A 208 7.85 -26.33 24.47
C PRO A 208 7.60 -27.56 25.37
N LYS A 209 6.62 -28.37 24.96
CA LYS A 209 6.32 -29.69 25.51
C LYS A 209 7.51 -30.62 25.21
N LYS A 210 8.44 -30.77 26.17
CA LYS A 210 9.55 -31.74 26.07
C LYS A 210 9.05 -33.10 26.58
N GLY A 211 8.82 -34.02 25.64
CA GLY A 211 8.48 -35.41 25.92
C GLY A 211 9.62 -36.10 26.67
N GLY A 212 9.34 -36.54 27.89
CA GLY A 212 10.18 -37.44 28.67
C GLY A 212 9.56 -38.83 28.63
N THR A 213 10.14 -39.71 27.82
CA THR A 213 9.98 -41.15 27.93
C THR A 213 10.56 -41.63 29.26
N SER A 214 9.71 -42.15 30.15
CA SER A 214 10.15 -43.03 31.23
C SER A 214 9.48 -44.40 31.05
N SER A 215 10.24 -45.31 30.45
CA SER A 215 10.00 -46.75 30.50
C SER A 215 10.12 -47.18 31.95
N SER A 216 9.01 -47.68 32.51
CA SER A 216 9.00 -48.35 33.81
C SER A 216 9.46 -49.78 33.61
N ALA A 217 10.56 -50.12 34.25
CA ALA A 217 10.95 -51.49 34.56
C ALA A 217 10.14 -52.00 35.77
N LYS A 218 9.97 -53.32 35.78
CA LYS A 218 9.25 -54.19 36.72
C LYS A 218 7.73 -54.29 36.57
#